data_AF-E7QP14-F1
#
_entry.id   AF-E7QP14-F1
#
_cell.length_a   1.000
_cell.length_b   1.000
_cell.length_c   1.000
_cell.angle_alpha   90.00
_cell.angle_beta   90.00
_cell.angle_gamma   90.00
#
_symmetry.space_group_name_H-M   'P 1'
#
loop_
_entity.id
_entity.type
_entity.pdbx_description
1 polymer ?
#
loop_
_entity_poly.entity_id
_entity_poly.type
_entity_poly.pdbx_seq_one_letter_code
_entity_poly.pdbx_strand_id
1 'polypeptide(L)'
;MADTLRVKSVETTDEYIHVRFRDPDVFDTIRTPDWAADIARDISNGAEVRTGKRIGSDEWEVQSVLIEKQAGTEKARDEAKEIAQEIES
;
A
#
# COMPACT_ATOMS: atom_id res chain seq x y z
N MET A 1 -16.58 9.16 5.27
CA MET A 1 -16.75 7.94 6.07
C MET A 1 -15.80 6.93 5.48
N ALA A 2 -14.78 6.52 6.24
CA ALA A 2 -13.65 5.73 5.75
C ALA A 2 -14.15 4.40 5.19
N ASP A 3 -14.27 4.34 3.85
CA ASP A 3 -14.51 3.08 3.17
C ASP A 3 -13.31 2.20 3.50
N THR A 4 -13.57 1.18 4.30
CA THR A 4 -12.55 0.39 4.97
C THR A 4 -11.54 -0.10 3.94
N LEU A 5 -10.32 0.45 3.97
CA LEU A 5 -9.14 -0.14 3.34
C LEU A 5 -8.95 -1.54 3.92
N ARG A 6 -9.63 -2.50 3.29
CA ARG A 6 -9.60 -3.90 3.67
C ARG A 6 -8.47 -4.53 2.88
N VAL A 7 -7.49 -5.00 3.63
CA VAL A 7 -6.45 -5.86 3.09
C VAL A 7 -7.12 -7.02 2.38
N LYS A 8 -6.95 -7.07 1.06
CA LYS A 8 -7.51 -8.10 0.20
C LYS A 8 -6.75 -9.41 0.38
N SER A 9 -5.42 -9.32 0.46
CA SER A 9 -4.55 -10.49 0.65
C SER A 9 -3.24 -10.05 1.28
N VAL A 10 -2.66 -10.92 2.11
CA VAL A 10 -1.30 -10.76 2.63
C VAL A 10 -0.48 -11.95 2.18
N GLU A 11 0.57 -11.70 1.42
CA GLU A 11 1.48 -12.70 0.89
C GLU A 11 2.87 -12.44 1.48
N THR A 12 3.37 -13.34 2.31
CA THR A 12 4.73 -13.23 2.84
C THR A 12 5.69 -13.90 1.87
N THR A 13 6.59 -13.13 1.27
CA THR A 13 7.71 -13.63 0.46
C THR A 13 8.95 -13.81 1.34
N ASP A 14 10.07 -14.22 0.74
CA ASP A 14 11.32 -14.45 1.46
C ASP A 14 11.89 -13.18 2.08
N GLU A 15 11.74 -12.04 1.40
CA GLU A 15 12.33 -10.74 1.79
C GLU A 15 11.28 -9.74 2.30
N TYR A 16 10.04 -9.79 1.80
CA TYR A 16 9.00 -8.81 2.10
C TYR A 16 7.64 -9.44 2.41
N ILE A 17 6.76 -8.67 3.05
CA ILE A 17 5.35 -8.97 3.25
C ILE A 17 4.58 -8.09 2.29
N HIS A 18 3.98 -8.70 1.28
CA HIS A 18 3.12 -8.04 0.31
C HIS A 18 1.70 -7.96 0.87
N VAL A 19 1.28 -6.75 1.21
CA VAL A 19 -0.10 -6.44 1.63
C VAL A 19 -0.83 -5.85 0.44
N ARG A 20 -1.75 -6.60 -0.14
CA ARG A 20 -2.55 -6.18 -1.30
C ARG A 20 -3.87 -5.59 -0.84
N PHE A 21 -4.20 -4.40 -1.32
CA PHE A 21 -5.48 -3.72 -1.06
C PHE A 21 -6.41 -3.82 -2.25
N ARG A 22 -5.90 -3.58 -3.47
CA ARG A 22 -6.68 -3.56 -4.70
C ARG A 22 -5.96 -4.27 -5.85
N ASP A 23 -6.71 -4.68 -6.85
CA ASP A 23 -6.16 -5.34 -8.05
C ASP A 23 -5.49 -4.31 -8.98
N PRO A 24 -4.42 -4.68 -9.70
CA PRO A 24 -3.88 -3.85 -10.77
C PRO A 24 -4.91 -3.48 -11.84
N ASP A 25 -5.85 -4.38 -12.13
CA ASP A 25 -6.79 -4.27 -13.23
C ASP A 25 -7.79 -3.10 -13.12
N VAL A 26 -7.97 -2.54 -11.91
CA VAL A 26 -8.84 -1.36 -11.72
C VAL A 26 -8.11 -0.03 -11.98
N PHE A 27 -6.79 -0.08 -12.16
CA PHE A 27 -5.95 1.08 -12.36
C PHE A 27 -5.57 1.25 -13.82
N ASP A 28 -5.64 2.49 -14.28
CA ASP A 28 -5.18 2.87 -15.61
C ASP A 28 -3.65 3.00 -15.64
N THR A 29 -3.11 3.60 -14.57
CA THR A 29 -1.68 3.86 -14.44
C THR A 29 -1.22 3.44 -13.05
N ILE A 30 -0.24 2.53 -12.98
CA ILE A 30 0.38 2.10 -11.72
C ILE A 30 1.75 2.74 -11.61
N ARG A 31 1.96 3.56 -10.57
CA ARG A 31 3.23 4.24 -10.26
C ARG A 31 3.31 4.51 -8.77
N THR A 32 4.52 4.63 -8.24
CA THR A 32 4.78 5.08 -6.88
C THR A 32 5.28 6.52 -6.94
N PRO A 33 4.42 7.52 -6.70
CA PRO A 33 4.85 8.91 -6.64
C PRO A 33 5.67 9.16 -5.36
N ASP A 34 6.53 10.17 -5.40
CA ASP A 34 7.49 10.44 -4.32
C ASP A 34 6.82 10.67 -2.96
N TRP A 35 5.68 11.38 -2.94
CA TRP A 35 4.92 11.63 -1.71
C TRP A 35 4.42 10.33 -1.05
N ALA A 36 4.01 9.33 -1.85
CA ALA A 36 3.54 8.05 -1.33
C ALA A 36 4.72 7.23 -0.78
N ALA A 37 5.87 7.30 -1.45
CA ALA A 37 7.11 6.70 -0.96
C ALA A 37 7.60 7.36 0.35
N ASP A 38 7.45 8.67 0.48
CA ASP A 38 7.82 9.40 1.71
C ASP A 38 6.96 8.97 2.89
N ILE A 39 5.62 8.91 2.73
CA ILE A 39 4.69 8.40 3.76
C ILE A 39 5.04 6.97 4.17
N ALA A 40 5.29 6.09 3.19
CA ALA A 40 5.66 4.71 3.47
C ALA A 40 6.95 4.62 4.32
N ARG A 41 7.96 5.43 3.98
CA ARG A 41 9.23 5.50 4.70
C ARG A 41 9.12 6.14 6.09
N ASP A 42 8.21 7.08 6.27
CA ASP A 42 7.94 7.73 7.55
C ASP A 42 7.35 6.74 8.57
N ILE A 43 6.37 5.95 8.13
CA ILE A 43 5.71 4.93 8.96
C ILE A 43 6.62 3.71 9.17
N SER A 44 7.25 3.21 8.10
CA SER A 44 8.05 1.98 8.15
C SER A 44 9.32 2.13 7.33
N ASN A 45 10.45 2.11 8.03
CA ASN A 45 11.76 2.32 7.44
C ASN A 45 12.13 1.13 6.55
N GLY A 46 12.02 1.28 5.23
CA GLY A 46 12.20 0.18 4.26
C GLY A 46 10.90 -0.32 3.61
N ALA A 47 9.76 0.30 3.91
CA ALA A 47 8.51 0.00 3.21
C ALA A 47 8.46 0.64 1.83
N GLU A 48 7.90 -0.11 0.88
CA GLU A 48 7.63 0.36 -0.48
C GLU A 48 6.14 0.25 -0.76
N VAL A 49 5.51 1.35 -1.18
CA VAL A 49 4.12 1.33 -1.60
C VAL A 49 4.02 1.33 -3.12
N ARG A 50 3.05 0.58 -3.65
CA ARG A 50 2.59 0.69 -5.03
C ARG A 50 1.21 1.31 -5.03
N THR A 51 1.10 2.46 -5.67
CA THR A 51 -0.18 3.15 -5.88
C THR A 51 -0.61 3.05 -7.34
N GLY A 52 -1.91 3.18 -7.57
CA GLY A 52 -2.48 3.21 -8.90
C GLY A 52 -3.48 4.35 -9.03
N LYS A 53 -3.49 4.99 -10.20
CA LYS A 53 -4.51 5.95 -10.60
C LYS A 53 -5.67 5.19 -11.21
N ARG A 54 -6.87 5.36 -10.65
CA ARG A 54 -8.08 4.65 -11.09
C ARG A 54 -8.49 5.05 -12.52
N ILE A 55 -9.00 4.09 -13.28
CA ILE A 55 -9.54 4.34 -14.62
C ILE A 55 -10.70 5.35 -14.52
N GLY A 56 -10.54 6.51 -15.16
CA GLY A 56 -11.56 7.57 -15.16
C GLY A 56 -11.59 8.44 -13.90
N SER A 57 -10.57 8.39 -13.04
CA SER A 57 -10.43 9.32 -11.90
C SER A 57 -9.00 9.84 -11.79
N ASP A 58 -8.85 11.05 -11.25
CA ASP A 58 -7.56 11.66 -10.95
C ASP A 58 -7.01 11.28 -9.56
N GLU A 59 -7.76 10.47 -8.82
CA GLU A 59 -7.43 9.98 -7.50
C GLU A 59 -6.42 8.83 -7.56
N TRP A 60 -5.44 8.90 -6.67
CA TRP A 60 -4.44 7.85 -6.46
C TRP A 60 -4.87 7.00 -5.29
N GLU A 61 -4.84 5.68 -5.48
CA GLU A 61 -5.28 4.70 -4.50
C GLU A 61 -4.14 3.71 -4.24
N VAL A 62 -4.06 3.17 -3.02
CA VAL A 62 -3.08 2.12 -2.75
C VAL A 62 -3.49 0.81 -3.42
N GLN A 63 -2.57 0.27 -4.21
CA GLN A 63 -2.69 -1.06 -4.81
C GLN A 63 -2.15 -2.10 -3.83
N SER A 64 -0.89 -1.94 -3.41
CA SER A 64 -0.21 -2.88 -2.51
C SER A 64 0.95 -2.20 -1.78
N VAL A 65 1.22 -2.62 -0.55
CA VAL A 65 2.37 -2.19 0.23
C VAL A 65 3.29 -3.38 0.46
N LEU A 66 4.58 -3.19 0.26
CA LEU A 66 5.64 -4.10 0.62
C LEU A 66 6.26 -3.61 1.93
N ILE A 67 6.21 -4.44 2.96
CA ILE A 67 6.86 -4.18 4.25
C ILE A 67 7.97 -5.22 4.41
N GLU A 68 9.12 -4.86 4.96
CA GLU A 68 10.16 -5.85 5.22
C GLU A 68 9.67 -6.98 6.15
N LYS A 69 10.03 -8.22 5.85
CA LYS A 69 9.59 -9.38 6.63
C LYS A 69 9.97 -9.31 8.11
N GLN A 70 11.04 -8.58 8.43
CA GLN A 70 11.50 -8.36 9.82
C GLN A 70 10.48 -7.62 10.69
N ALA A 71 9.54 -6.87 10.10
CA ALA A 71 8.46 -6.20 10.83
C ALA A 71 7.44 -7.21 11.40
N GLY A 72 7.28 -8.37 10.75
CA GLY A 72 6.29 -9.39 11.09
C GLY A 72 4.91 -9.13 10.46
N THR A 73 4.17 -10.21 10.14
CA THR A 73 2.92 -10.17 9.36
C THR A 73 1.84 -9.27 9.97
N GLU A 74 1.68 -9.30 11.30
CA GLU A 74 0.68 -8.50 11.99
C GLU A 74 1.01 -7.01 11.92
N LYS A 75 2.27 -6.64 12.20
CA LYS A 75 2.74 -5.26 12.12
C LYS A 75 2.70 -4.73 10.70
N ALA A 76 3.14 -5.54 9.73
CA ALA A 76 3.08 -5.18 8.32
C ALA A 76 1.66 -4.88 7.85
N ARG A 77 0.67 -5.65 8.32
CA ARG A 77 -0.73 -5.40 8.00
C ARG A 77 -1.22 -4.06 8.55
N ASP A 78 -0.87 -3.75 9.79
CA ASP A 78 -1.26 -2.50 10.45
C ASP A 78 -0.53 -1.29 9.84
N GLU A 79 0.79 -1.35 9.63
CA GLU A 79 1.57 -0.31 8.96
C GLU A 79 1.08 -0.07 7.52
N ALA A 80 0.86 -1.14 6.75
CA ALA A 80 0.34 -1.02 5.39
C ALA A 80 -1.03 -0.34 5.35
N LYS A 81 -1.88 -0.61 6.36
CA LYS A 81 -3.19 0.00 6.46
C LYS A 81 -3.07 1.48 6.80
N GLU A 82 -2.19 1.84 7.73
CA GLU A 82 -1.92 3.23 8.09
C GLU A 82 -1.38 4.02 6.89
N ILE A 83 -0.39 3.47 6.17
CA ILE A 83 0.14 4.05 4.94
C ILE A 83 -0.97 4.29 3.92
N ALA A 84 -1.83 3.29 3.71
CA ALA A 84 -2.92 3.42 2.76
C ALA A 84 -3.96 4.47 3.18
N GLN A 85 -4.22 4.60 4.48
CA GLN A 85 -5.12 5.63 4.98
C GLN A 85 -4.54 7.04 4.80
N GLU A 86 -3.26 7.25 5.10
CA GLU A 86 -2.60 8.55 4.90
C GLU A 86 -2.52 8.94 3.42
N ILE A 87 -2.34 7.95 2.53
CA ILE A 87 -2.28 8.18 1.08
C ILE A 87 -3.65 8.58 0.51
N GLU A 88 -4.73 8.00 1.05
CA GLU A 88 -6.11 8.24 0.59
C GLU A 88 -6.86 9.28 1.45
N SER A 89 -6.15 10.03 2.32
CA SER A 89 -6.74 11.05 3.21
C SER A 89 -6.78 12.46 2.64
#